data_AF-A0A4R5F5V0-F1
#
_entry.id   AF-A0A4R5F5V0-F1
#
_cell.length_a   1.000
_cell.length_b   1.000
_cell.length_c   1.000
_cell.angle_alpha   90.00
_cell.angle_beta   90.00
_cell.angle_gamma   90.00
#
_symmetry.space_group_name_H-M   'P 1'
#
loop_
_entity.id
_entity.type
_entity.pdbx_description
1 polymer ?
#
loop_
_entity_poly.entity_id
_entity_poly.type
_entity_poly.pdbx_seq_one_letter_code
_entity_poly.pdbx_strand_id
1 'polypeptide(L)'
;MNDDLHDPHALAGAHAAHALPYVERLLFEDHLRECPGCEAEVRRLRETLAALADAAAVPPPATLRARLLTAATLPSGPPADVPAGCPAEAWR
;
A
#
# COMPACT_ATOMS: atom_id res chain seq x y z
N MET A 1 -24.85 0.28 17.73
CA MET A 1 -24.39 0.95 16.50
C MET A 1 -22.88 1.12 16.61
N ASN A 2 -22.15 0.09 16.22
CA ASN A 2 -20.69 0.03 16.09
C ASN A 2 -20.26 -1.11 15.13
N ASP A 3 -21.22 -1.93 14.67
CA ASP A 3 -20.98 -2.96 13.64
C ASP A 3 -20.70 -2.38 12.25
N ASP A 4 -21.12 -1.13 11.97
CA ASP A 4 -20.89 -0.47 10.68
C ASP A 4 -19.39 -0.17 10.44
N LEU A 5 -18.56 -0.09 11.50
CA LEU A 5 -17.12 0.17 11.37
C LEU A 5 -16.36 -1.02 10.76
N HIS A 6 -16.93 -2.23 10.82
CA HIS A 6 -16.37 -3.44 10.22
C HIS A 6 -17.13 -3.85 8.94
N ASP A 7 -18.02 -3.01 8.42
CA ASP A 7 -18.64 -3.26 7.11
C ASP A 7 -17.53 -3.28 6.03
N PRO A 8 -17.29 -4.42 5.35
CA PRO A 8 -16.25 -4.50 4.33
C PRO A 8 -16.45 -3.45 3.23
N HIS A 9 -17.68 -3.07 2.89
CA HIS A 9 -17.92 -2.02 1.88
C HIS A 9 -17.41 -0.64 2.31
N ALA A 10 -17.42 -0.35 3.61
CA ALA A 10 -16.90 0.91 4.15
C ALA A 10 -15.37 0.98 4.14
N LEU A 11 -14.66 -0.15 4.00
CA LEU A 11 -13.20 -0.22 4.07
C LEU A 11 -12.47 0.11 2.75
N ALA A 12 -13.19 0.28 1.63
CA ALA A 12 -12.58 0.48 0.31
C ALA A 12 -11.63 1.69 0.24
N GLY A 13 -12.01 2.81 0.86
CA GLY A 13 -11.19 4.03 0.95
C GLY A 13 -9.88 3.81 1.70
N ALA A 14 -9.99 3.28 2.92
CA ALA A 14 -8.82 3.00 3.76
C ALA A 14 -7.92 1.92 3.14
N HIS A 15 -8.49 0.90 2.49
CA HIS A 15 -7.70 -0.10 1.76
C HIS A 15 -6.93 0.52 0.59
N ALA A 16 -7.61 1.34 -0.22
CA ALA A 16 -6.99 2.00 -1.37
C ALA A 16 -5.82 2.90 -0.96
N ALA A 17 -5.91 3.54 0.21
CA ALA A 17 -4.88 4.40 0.78
C ALA A 17 -3.84 3.65 1.65
N HIS A 18 -3.89 2.31 1.71
CA HIS A 18 -3.02 1.49 2.56
C HIS A 18 -3.07 1.85 4.06
N ALA A 19 -4.25 2.25 4.55
CA ALA A 19 -4.48 2.74 5.91
C ALA A 19 -5.24 1.75 6.81
N LEU A 20 -5.45 0.51 6.36
CA LEU A 20 -6.10 -0.53 7.17
C LEU A 20 -5.10 -1.23 8.11
N PRO A 21 -5.50 -1.52 9.36
CA PRO A 21 -4.85 -2.53 10.19
C PRO A 21 -4.75 -3.89 9.48
N TYR A 22 -3.77 -4.69 9.87
CA TYR A 22 -3.47 -5.97 9.20
C TYR A 22 -4.68 -6.90 9.06
N VAL A 23 -5.48 -7.05 10.13
CA VAL A 23 -6.64 -7.96 10.14
C VAL A 23 -7.74 -7.47 9.21
N GLU A 24 -8.09 -6.18 9.28
CA GLU A 24 -9.11 -5.58 8.41
C GLU A 24 -8.70 -5.63 6.94
N ARG A 25 -7.40 -5.45 6.65
CA ARG A 25 -6.88 -5.59 5.28
C ARG A 25 -7.11 -6.99 4.74
N LEU A 26 -6.80 -8.03 5.51
CA LEU A 26 -7.00 -9.42 5.07
C LEU A 26 -8.47 -9.74 4.83
N LEU A 27 -9.36 -9.29 5.72
CA LEU A 27 -10.80 -9.47 5.56
C LEU A 27 -11.32 -8.78 4.30
N PHE A 28 -10.88 -7.54 4.07
CA PHE A 28 -11.29 -6.80 2.87
C PHE A 28 -10.71 -7.41 1.58
N GLU A 29 -9.48 -7.91 1.60
CA GLU A 29 -8.88 -8.62 0.45
C GLU A 29 -9.64 -9.91 0.09
N ASP A 30 -10.21 -10.60 1.07
CA ASP A 30 -11.09 -11.74 0.81
C ASP A 30 -12.40 -11.29 0.15
N HIS A 31 -13.02 -10.23 0.67
CA HIS A 31 -14.22 -9.61 0.09
C HIS A 31 -14.02 -9.14 -1.36
N LEU A 32 -12.84 -8.64 -1.71
CA LEU A 32 -12.53 -8.23 -3.08
C LEU A 32 -12.64 -9.37 -4.10
N ARG A 33 -12.47 -10.63 -3.68
CA ARG A 33 -12.64 -11.80 -4.56
C ARG A 33 -14.11 -12.06 -4.91
N GLU A 34 -15.03 -11.57 -4.10
CA GLU A 34 -16.46 -11.86 -4.19
C GLU A 34 -17.28 -10.65 -4.65
N CYS A 35 -16.73 -9.43 -4.56
CA CYS A 35 -17.45 -8.19 -4.88
C CYS A 35 -16.77 -7.35 -5.98
N PRO A 36 -17.17 -7.51 -7.26
CA PRO A 36 -16.65 -6.71 -8.37
C PRO A 36 -16.88 -5.19 -8.21
N GLY A 37 -17.93 -4.79 -7.47
CA GLY A 37 -18.21 -3.39 -7.18
C GLY A 37 -17.13 -2.74 -6.31
N CYS A 38 -16.63 -3.47 -5.31
CA CYS A 38 -15.54 -2.99 -4.44
C CYS A 38 -14.20 -2.99 -5.16
N GLU A 39 -13.95 -3.98 -6.03
CA GLU A 39 -12.77 -3.97 -6.90
C GLU A 39 -12.75 -2.72 -7.81
N ALA A 40 -13.89 -2.43 -8.46
CA ALA A 40 -14.02 -1.26 -9.31
C ALA A 40 -13.86 0.06 -8.54
N GLU A 41 -14.36 0.11 -7.29
CA GLU A 41 -14.23 1.28 -6.43
C GLU A 41 -12.79 1.51 -5.97
N VAL A 42 -12.10 0.47 -5.49
CA VAL A 42 -10.68 0.55 -5.12
C VAL A 42 -9.83 1.03 -6.30
N ARG A 43 -10.12 0.57 -7.52
CA ARG A 43 -9.43 1.05 -8.73
C ARG A 43 -9.63 2.56 -8.94
N ARG A 44 -10.88 3.07 -8.89
CA ARG A 44 -11.17 4.51 -9.03
C ARG A 44 -10.52 5.35 -7.95
N LEU A 45 -10.52 4.86 -6.71
CA LEU A 45 -9.88 5.53 -5.60
C LEU A 45 -8.36 5.60 -5.78
N ARG A 46 -7.73 4.53 -6.27
CA ARG A 46 -6.29 4.52 -6.59
C ARG A 46 -5.93 5.52 -7.70
N GLU A 47 -6.76 5.69 -8.71
CA GLU A 47 -6.58 6.72 -9.74
C GLU A 47 -6.58 8.14 -9.13
N THR A 48 -7.51 8.40 -8.20
CA THR A 48 -7.58 9.68 -7.48
C THR A 48 -6.36 9.88 -6.58
N LEU A 49 -5.96 8.85 -5.82
CA LEU A 49 -4.79 8.88 -4.96
C LEU A 49 -3.49 9.07 -5.75
N ALA A 50 -3.39 8.52 -6.97
CA ALA A 50 -2.23 8.74 -7.84
C ALA A 50 -2.09 10.22 -8.23
N ALA A 51 -3.20 10.88 -8.61
CA ALA A 51 -3.18 12.31 -8.91
C ALA A 51 -2.75 13.16 -7.70
N LEU A 52 -3.19 12.78 -6.49
CA LEU A 52 -2.74 13.42 -5.25
C LEU A 52 -1.25 13.15 -4.96
N ALA A 53 -0.78 11.92 -5.19
CA ALA A 53 0.60 11.53 -4.99
C ALA A 53 1.55 12.30 -5.93
N ASP A 54 1.17 12.46 -7.19
CA ASP A 54 1.93 13.25 -8.16
C ASP A 54 2.06 14.72 -7.73
N ALA A 55 0.97 15.30 -7.22
CA ALA A 55 0.97 16.67 -6.71
C ALA A 55 1.84 16.83 -5.43
N ALA A 56 1.94 15.79 -4.61
CA ALA A 56 2.70 15.79 -3.36
C ALA A 56 4.15 15.28 -3.51
N ALA A 57 4.56 14.81 -4.69
CA ALA A 57 5.83 14.14 -4.90
C ALA A 57 7.03 15.07 -4.70
N VAL A 58 8.05 14.58 -3.99
CA VAL A 58 9.35 15.24 -3.86
C VAL A 58 10.37 14.55 -4.78
N PRO A 59 11.18 15.29 -5.55
CA PRO A 59 12.19 14.69 -6.43
C PRO A 59 13.17 13.80 -5.65
N PRO A 60 13.39 12.54 -6.08
CA PRO A 60 14.38 11.68 -5.45
C PRO A 60 15.80 12.18 -5.75
N PRO A 61 16.81 11.79 -4.94
CA PRO A 61 18.21 12.09 -5.24
C PRO A 61 18.62 11.60 -6.63
N ALA A 62 19.32 12.43 -7.40
CA ALA A 62 19.69 12.12 -8.80
C ALA A 62 20.49 10.81 -8.95
N THR A 63 21.25 10.42 -7.93
CA THR A 63 22.05 9.18 -7.92
C THR A 63 21.23 7.92 -7.67
N LEU A 64 20.00 8.04 -7.17
CA LEU A 64 19.18 6.89 -6.75
C LEU A 64 18.89 5.96 -7.93
N ARG A 65 18.56 6.50 -9.11
CA ARG A 65 18.29 5.71 -10.31
C ARG A 65 19.50 4.87 -10.72
N ALA A 66 20.68 5.48 -10.79
CA ALA A 66 21.91 4.78 -11.16
C ALA A 66 22.22 3.66 -10.16
N ARG A 67 22.10 3.95 -8.85
CA ARG A 67 22.30 2.97 -7.77
C ARG A 67 21.35 1.78 -7.89
N LEU A 68 20.06 2.02 -8.13
CA LEU A 68 19.06 0.96 -8.28
C LEU A 68 19.32 0.11 -9.53
N LEU A 69 19.68 0.73 -10.65
CA LEU A 69 19.99 -0.01 -11.88
C LEU A 69 21.25 -0.88 -11.72
N THR A 70 22.30 -0.39 -11.04
CA THR A 70 23.47 -1.21 -10.71
C THR A 70 23.08 -2.35 -9.78
N ALA A 71 22.30 -2.08 -8.72
CA ALA A 71 21.86 -3.11 -7.78
C ALA A 71 21.03 -4.21 -8.46
N ALA A 72 20.17 -3.85 -9.43
CA ALA A 72 19.35 -4.80 -10.18
C ALA A 72 20.14 -5.78 -11.06
N THR A 73 21.41 -5.50 -11.35
CA THR A 73 22.30 -6.44 -12.07
C THR A 73 22.95 -7.48 -11.16
N LEU A 74 22.89 -7.27 -9.85
CA LEU A 74 23.41 -8.23 -8.89
C LEU A 74 22.40 -9.39 -8.77
N PRO A 75 22.87 -10.64 -8.65
CA PRO A 75 21.99 -11.75 -8.33
C PRO A 75 21.21 -11.42 -7.05
N SER A 76 19.90 -11.65 -7.08
CA SER A 76 19.08 -11.59 -5.87
C SER A 76 19.71 -12.54 -4.85
N GLY A 77 20.17 -12.00 -3.72
CA GLY A 77 20.55 -12.84 -2.59
C GLY A 77 19.35 -13.65 -2.10
N PRO A 78 19.56 -14.66 -1.24
CA PRO A 78 18.46 -15.24 -0.48
C PRO A 78 17.67 -14.09 0.19
N PRO A 79 16.33 -14.20 0.33
CA PRO A 79 15.56 -13.18 1.02
C PRO A 79 16.25 -12.91 2.36
N ALA A 80 16.77 -11.70 2.54
CA ALA A 80 17.29 -11.31 3.84
C ALA A 80 16.12 -11.48 4.81
N ASP A 81 16.34 -12.17 5.93
CA ASP A 81 15.40 -12.09 7.04
C ASP A 81 15.25 -10.60 7.36
N VAL A 82 14.14 -10.02 6.94
CA VAL A 82 13.80 -8.64 7.27
C VAL A 82 13.63 -8.66 8.78
N PRO A 83 14.51 -8.03 9.57
CA PRO A 83 14.33 -8.01 11.01
C PRO A 83 12.96 -7.41 11.29
N ALA A 84 12.18 -8.05 12.17
CA ALA A 84 10.82 -7.68 12.56
C ALA A 84 10.74 -6.35 13.35
N GLY A 85 11.61 -5.40 13.03
CA GLY A 85 11.73 -4.10 13.66
C GLY A 85 12.11 -3.08 12.61
N CYS A 86 11.12 -2.63 11.83
CA CYS A 86 11.12 -1.22 11.48
C CYS A 86 10.91 -0.48 12.81
N PRO A 87 11.86 0.34 13.29
CA PRO A 87 11.60 1.18 14.45
C PRO A 87 10.54 2.19 14.02
N ALA A 88 9.32 2.03 14.52
CA ALA A 88 8.17 2.89 14.21
C ALA A 88 8.45 4.38 14.52
N GLU A 89 9.50 4.70 15.29
CA GLU A 89 10.00 6.04 15.54
C GLU A 89 10.81 6.71 14.42
N ALA A 90 11.29 5.97 13.40
CA ALA A 90 12.13 6.55 12.33
C ALA A 90 11.32 7.29 11.23
N TRP A 91 9.99 7.26 11.31
CA TRP A 91 9.07 7.97 10.41
C TRP A 91 8.23 8.99 11.18
N ARG A 92 8.88 9.78 12.03
CA ARG A 92 8.28 10.94 12.69
C ARG A 92 8.91 12.22 12.17
#